data_AF-A0A5K1DDW7-F1
#
_entry.id   AF-A0A5K1DDW7-F1
#
_cell.length_a   1.000
_cell.length_b   1.000
_cell.length_c   1.000
_cell.angle_alpha   90.00
_cell.angle_beta   90.00
_cell.angle_gamma   90.00
#
_symmetry.space_group_name_H-M   'P 1'
#
loop_
_entity.id
_entity.type
_entity.pdbx_description
1 polymer ?
#
loop_
_entity_poly.entity_id
_entity_poly.type
_entity_poly.pdbx_seq_one_letter_code
_entity_poly.pdbx_strand_id
1 'polypeptide(L)'
;DKLHEYLGLMQAVHSAFSDRSSALLTVQTLLSELSSMNLRAEKLEAASSRIFGADKTRNRRLEELRETIRVTEESKSGATKEYERIK
;
A
#
# COMPACT_ATOMS: atom_id res chain seq x y z
N ASP A 1 3.27 3.47 43.79
CA ASP A 1 2.64 4.80 43.87
C ASP A 1 1.71 4.93 42.66
N LYS A 2 0.45 5.31 42.89
CA LYS A 2 -0.59 5.39 41.85
C LYS A 2 -0.25 6.38 40.73
N LEU A 3 0.51 7.42 41.04
CA LEU A 3 0.95 8.39 40.04
C LEU A 3 1.89 7.76 39.01
N HIS A 4 2.84 6.95 39.47
CA HIS A 4 3.79 6.26 38.59
C HIS A 4 3.08 5.27 37.65
N GLU A 5 2.10 4.52 38.16
CA GLU A 5 1.27 3.61 37.35
C GLU A 5 0.45 4.36 36.29
N TYR A 6 -0.15 5.50 36.66
CA TYR A 6 -0.91 6.33 35.72
C TYR A 6 -0.02 6.91 34.61
N LEU A 7 1.17 7.42 34.94
CA LEU A 7 2.12 7.93 33.95
C LEU A 7 2.59 6.81 33.01
N GLY A 8 2.88 5.63 33.55
CA GLY A 8 3.24 4.46 32.75
C GLY A 8 2.13 4.05 31.78
N LEU A 9 0.87 4.03 32.23
CA LEU A 9 -0.28 3.76 31.38
C LEU A 9 -0.44 4.81 30.28
N MET A 10 -0.34 6.10 30.64
CA MET A 10 -0.46 7.20 29.68
C MET A 10 0.60 7.11 28.58
N GLN A 11 1.83 6.76 28.94
CA GLN A 11 2.91 6.53 27.97
C GLN A 11 2.60 5.34 27.06
N ALA A 12 2.13 4.21 27.61
CA ALA A 12 1.75 3.03 26.82
C ALA A 12 0.62 3.34 25.82
N VAL A 13 -0.39 4.09 26.25
CA VAL A 13 -1.50 4.55 25.40
C VAL A 13 -0.97 5.43 24.26
N HIS A 14 -0.10 6.39 24.56
CA HIS A 14 0.49 7.26 23.53
C HIS A 14 1.28 6.48 22.49
N SER A 15 2.09 5.51 22.92
CA SER A 15 2.80 4.59 22.01
C SER A 15 1.84 3.81 21.12
N ALA A 16 0.78 3.22 21.69
CA ALA A 16 -0.23 2.48 20.92
C ALA A 16 -0.93 3.36 19.87
N PHE A 17 -1.25 4.62 20.21
CA PHE A 17 -1.82 5.57 19.25
C PHE A 17 -0.84 5.91 18.12
N SER A 18 0.44 6.10 18.43
CA SER A 18 1.50 6.36 17.45
C SER A 18 1.67 5.18 16.48
N ASP A 19 1.68 3.95 17.00
CA ASP A 19 1.79 2.73 16.20
C ASP A 19 0.60 2.56 15.28
N ARG A 20 -0.62 2.79 15.80
CA ARG A 20 -1.85 2.77 15.01
C ARG A 20 -1.85 3.80 13.89
N SER A 21 -1.39 5.03 14.16
CA SER A 21 -1.29 6.09 13.15
C SER A 21 -0.29 5.74 12.06
N SER A 22 0.85 5.16 12.44
CA SER A 22 1.91 4.73 11.50
C SER A 22 1.43 3.58 10.61
N ALA A 23 0.72 2.60 11.18
CA ALA A 23 0.12 1.50 10.42
C ALA A 23 -0.94 2.01 9.42
N LEU A 24 -1.79 2.95 9.83
CA LEU A 24 -2.78 3.56 8.95
C LEU A 24 -2.12 4.33 7.79
N LEU A 25 -1.08 5.12 8.08
CA LEU A 25 -0.35 5.86 7.05
C LEU A 25 0.24 4.91 6.01
N THR A 26 0.81 3.79 6.45
CA THR A 26 1.36 2.75 5.56
C THR A 26 0.29 2.20 4.62
N VAL A 27 -0.91 1.89 5.14
CA VAL A 27 -2.05 1.43 4.32
C VAL A 27 -2.45 2.48 3.28
N GLN A 28 -2.51 3.77 3.68
CA GLN A 28 -2.89 4.87 2.80
C GLN A 28 -1.87 5.13 1.69
N THR A 29 -0.58 5.03 2.00
CA THR A 29 0.51 5.14 1.02
C THR A 29 0.39 4.04 -0.03
N LEU A 30 0.27 2.78 0.40
CA LEU A 30 0.15 1.64 -0.53
C LEU A 30 -1.11 1.71 -1.41
N LEU A 31 -2.24 2.19 -0.86
CA LEU A 31 -3.45 2.42 -1.64
C LEU A 31 -3.25 3.49 -2.72
N SER A 32 -2.56 4.57 -2.39
CA SER A 32 -2.28 5.67 -3.33
C SER A 32 -1.31 5.23 -4.44
N GLU A 33 -0.28 4.47 -4.07
CA GLU A 33 0.66 3.87 -5.02
C GLU A 33 -0.03 2.89 -5.97
N LEU A 34 -0.88 2.01 -5.45
CA LEU A 34 -1.68 1.08 -6.26
C LEU A 34 -2.58 1.81 -7.25
N SER A 35 -3.29 2.85 -6.81
CA SER A 35 -4.12 3.67 -7.69
C SER A 35 -3.31 4.28 -8.83
N SER A 36 -2.14 4.85 -8.52
CA SER A 36 -1.22 5.42 -9.51
C SER A 36 -0.72 4.38 -10.52
N MET A 37 -0.34 3.19 -10.05
CA MET A 37 0.13 2.09 -10.90
C MET A 37 -0.99 1.55 -11.81
N ASN A 38 -2.20 1.37 -11.28
CA ASN A 38 -3.37 0.94 -12.06
C ASN A 38 -3.70 1.93 -13.17
N LEU A 39 -3.75 3.23 -12.87
CA LEU A 39 -3.95 4.29 -13.86
C LEU A 39 -2.86 4.26 -14.96
N ARG A 40 -1.61 3.96 -14.60
CA ARG A 40 -0.52 3.81 -15.57
C ARG A 40 -0.68 2.57 -16.43
N ALA A 41 -1.12 1.45 -15.84
CA ALA A 41 -1.37 0.20 -16.56
C ALA A 41 -2.50 0.38 -17.60
N GLU A 42 -3.62 0.98 -17.20
CA GLU A 42 -4.75 1.31 -18.09
C GLU A 42 -4.31 2.16 -19.29
N LYS A 43 -3.50 3.20 -19.05
CA LYS A 43 -2.96 4.05 -20.12
C LYS A 43 -2.06 3.29 -21.09
N LEU A 44 -1.24 2.37 -20.59
CA LEU A 44 -0.37 1.54 -21.42
C LEU A 44 -1.17 0.55 -22.27
N GLU A 45 -2.19 -0.08 -21.67
CA GLU A 45 -3.10 -1.03 -22.31
C GLU A 45 -3.92 -0.35 -23.43
N ALA A 46 -4.53 0.80 -23.15
CA ALA A 46 -5.29 1.60 -24.13
C ALA A 46 -4.42 2.16 -25.27
N ALA A 47 -3.12 2.33 -25.06
CA ALA A 47 -2.17 2.69 -26.12
C ALA A 47 -1.71 1.47 -26.94
N SER A 48 -1.72 0.26 -26.37
CA SER A 48 -1.37 -0.98 -27.09
C SER A 48 -2.48 -1.44 -28.04
N SER A 49 -3.75 -1.29 -27.65
CA SER A 49 -4.91 -1.73 -28.43
C SER A 49 -5.10 -0.96 -29.74
N ARG A 50 -4.45 0.21 -29.89
CA ARG A 50 -4.57 1.08 -31.06
C ARG A 50 -3.61 0.74 -32.21
N ILE A 51 -2.60 -0.10 -32.00
CA ILE A 51 -1.62 -0.42 -33.05
C ILE A 51 -1.37 -1.93 -33.05
N PHE A 52 -1.94 -2.63 -34.04
CA PHE A 52 -1.73 -4.06 -34.24
C PHE A 52 -0.25 -4.34 -34.56
N GLY A 53 0.43 -5.11 -33.71
CA GLY A 53 1.85 -5.48 -33.89
C GLY A 53 2.88 -4.54 -33.26
N ALA A 54 2.46 -3.43 -32.62
CA ALA A 54 3.40 -2.56 -31.92
C ALA A 54 3.77 -3.10 -30.53
N ASP A 55 4.86 -3.85 -30.56
CA ASP A 55 5.97 -3.74 -29.61
C ASP A 55 5.95 -4.73 -28.42
N LYS A 56 6.63 -5.87 -28.62
CA LYS A 56 6.95 -6.85 -27.57
C LYS A 56 7.49 -6.20 -26.28
N THR A 57 8.23 -5.10 -26.40
CA THR A 57 8.78 -4.39 -25.23
C THR A 57 7.70 -3.70 -24.40
N ARG A 58 6.64 -3.18 -25.03
CA ARG A 58 5.50 -2.55 -24.35
C ARG A 58 4.65 -3.58 -23.62
N ASN A 59 4.43 -4.74 -24.21
CA ASN A 59 3.71 -5.84 -23.56
C ASN A 59 4.48 -6.36 -22.34
N ARG A 60 5.79 -6.58 -22.49
CA ARG A 60 6.66 -6.93 -21.37
C ARG A 60 6.60 -5.89 -20.24
N ARG A 61 6.65 -4.60 -20.57
CA ARG A 61 6.54 -3.52 -19.57
C ARG A 61 5.19 -3.52 -18.86
N LEU A 62 4.10 -3.86 -19.56
CA LEU A 62 2.77 -3.99 -18.96
C LEU A 62 2.72 -5.19 -18.01
N GLU A 63 3.31 -6.32 -18.39
CA GLU A 63 3.42 -7.50 -17.53
C GLU A 63 4.25 -7.22 -16.27
N GLU A 64 5.42 -6.57 -16.42
CA GLU A 64 6.26 -6.14 -15.28
C GLU A 64 5.50 -5.19 -14.33
N LEU A 65 4.70 -4.26 -14.88
CA LEU A 65 3.86 -3.37 -14.08
C LEU A 65 2.73 -4.13 -13.36
N ARG A 66 2.09 -5.09 -14.04
CA ARG A 66 1.05 -5.94 -13.42
C ARG A 66 1.61 -6.80 -12.29
N GLU A 67 2.82 -7.33 -12.44
CA GLU A 67 3.49 -8.06 -11.37
C GLU A 67 3.82 -7.15 -10.19
N THR A 68 4.28 -5.92 -10.46
CA THR A 68 4.51 -4.92 -9.41
C THR A 68 3.22 -4.60 -8.66
N ILE A 69 2.11 -4.39 -9.38
CA ILE A 69 0.77 -4.19 -8.78
C ILE A 69 0.41 -5.37 -7.87
N ARG A 70 0.59 -6.62 -8.33
CA ARG A 70 0.30 -7.83 -7.54
C ARG A 70 1.08 -7.86 -6.22
N VAL A 71 2.39 -7.58 -6.26
CA VAL A 71 3.24 -7.55 -5.07
C VAL A 71 2.84 -6.42 -4.11
N THR A 72 2.48 -5.25 -4.64
CA THR A 72 2.01 -4.13 -3.82
C THR A 72 0.62 -4.40 -3.23
N GLU A 73 -0.26 -5.12 -3.92
CA GLU A 73 -1.55 -5.57 -3.37
C GLU A 73 -1.36 -6.54 -2.20
N GLU A 74 -0.43 -7.49 -2.34
CA GLU A 74 -0.04 -8.39 -1.24
C GLU A 74 0.51 -7.59 -0.04
N SER A 75 1.40 -6.63 -0.31
CA SER A 75 1.94 -5.74 0.72
C SER A 75 0.84 -4.92 1.41
N LYS A 76 -0.12 -4.39 0.65
CA LYS A 76 -1.30 -3.67 1.17
C LYS A 76 -2.17 -4.59 2.02
N SER A 77 -2.35 -5.84 1.62
CA SER A 77 -3.09 -6.84 2.40
C SER A 77 -2.41 -7.10 3.74
N GLY A 78 -1.08 -7.27 3.74
CA GLY A 78 -0.26 -7.37 4.95
C GLY A 78 -0.40 -6.15 5.87
N ALA A 79 -0.22 -4.95 5.33
CA ALA A 79 -0.36 -3.70 6.08
C ALA A 79 -1.78 -3.51 6.65
N THR A 80 -2.82 -3.93 5.92
CA THR A 80 -4.22 -3.87 6.39
C THR A 80 -4.43 -4.80 7.58
N LYS A 81 -3.91 -6.04 7.51
CA LYS A 81 -3.99 -7.00 8.63
C LYS A 81 -3.28 -6.48 9.87
N GLU A 82 -2.12 -5.85 9.69
CA GLU A 82 -1.36 -5.25 10.79
C GLU A 82 -2.11 -4.09 11.44
N TYR A 83 -2.67 -3.19 10.61
CA TYR A 83 -3.50 -2.10 11.11
C TYR A 83 -4.73 -2.59 11.88
N GLU A 84 -5.45 -3.59 11.36
CA GLU A 84 -6.63 -4.16 12.04
C GLU A 84 -6.27 -4.94 13.31
N ARG A 85 -5.03 -5.44 13.45
CA ARG A 85 -4.55 -6.07 14.69
C ARG A 85 -4.31 -5.07 15.82
N ILE A 86 -3.85 -3.86 15.48
CA ILE A 86 -3.50 -2.80 16.44
C ILE A 86 -4.69 -1.89 16.76
N LYS A 87 -5.69 -1.84 15.86
CA LYS A 87 -6.93 -1.08 16.01
C LYS A 87 -7.85 -1.64 17.07
#